data_AF-A0A3C0Y1T7-F1
#
_entry.id   AF-A0A3C0Y1T7-F1
#
_cell.length_a   1.000
_cell.length_b   1.000
_cell.length_c   1.000
_cell.angle_alpha   90.00
_cell.angle_beta   90.00
_cell.angle_gamma   90.00
#
_symmetry.space_group_name_H-M   'P 1'
#
loop_
_entity.id
_entity.type
_entity.pdbx_description
1 polymer ?
#
loop_
_entity_poly.entity_id
_entity_poly.type
_entity_poly.pdbx_seq_one_letter_code
_entity_poly.pdbx_strand_id
1 'polypeptide(L)'
;GTYGTVKGVMPQSLIEMGAQIILGNTFHLWMRPGLDVIKQFGGLHKFESWHKPILTDSGGFQVWSLGEMRKISEEGVKFASPVNGDKLFLTPEISMQIQTVLNSDIVMQFDECTPYDTQGHITTEGEARSSMELSLRWARRCVVEFEQLENSNALFGIVQGGMFENLRQESLDALVELDLPGYAVGGVSVGEPKEEMQR
;
A
#
# COMPACT_ATOMS: atom_id res chain seq x y z
N GLY A 1 3.15 12.77 -2.34
CA GLY A 1 2.41 12.77 -3.63
C GLY A 1 2.83 11.62 -4.54
N THR A 2 2.50 11.64 -5.84
CA THR A 2 2.79 10.51 -6.78
C THR A 2 4.27 10.40 -7.14
N TYR A 3 4.99 11.51 -7.34
CA TYR A 3 6.42 11.53 -7.69
C TYR A 3 7.20 12.55 -6.86
N GLY A 4 6.95 12.61 -5.55
CA GLY A 4 7.57 13.66 -4.72
C GLY A 4 6.79 14.97 -4.68
N THR A 5 5.54 14.98 -5.15
CA THR A 5 4.72 16.20 -5.25
C THR A 5 3.24 15.89 -5.41
N VAL A 6 2.37 16.78 -4.90
CA VAL A 6 0.96 16.84 -5.28
C VAL A 6 0.87 17.59 -6.61
N LYS A 7 0.34 16.92 -7.64
CA LYS A 7 0.41 17.40 -9.02
C LYS A 7 -0.18 18.80 -9.17
N GLY A 8 0.65 19.73 -9.64
CA GLY A 8 0.24 21.12 -9.95
C GLY A 8 0.10 22.03 -8.73
N VAL A 9 0.53 21.60 -7.55
CA VAL A 9 0.37 22.35 -6.30
C VAL A 9 1.72 22.48 -5.60
N MET A 10 2.07 23.70 -5.19
CA MET A 10 3.25 23.94 -4.36
C MET A 10 2.98 23.49 -2.92
N PRO A 11 3.97 22.98 -2.17
CA PRO A 11 3.79 22.58 -0.77
C PRO A 11 3.16 23.70 0.09
N GLN A 12 3.54 24.95 -0.15
CA GLN A 12 2.98 26.11 0.54
C GLN A 12 1.46 26.23 0.35
N SER A 13 0.96 25.96 -0.86
CA SER A 13 -0.48 26.00 -1.14
C SER A 13 -1.24 24.91 -0.38
N LEU A 14 -0.64 23.73 -0.18
CA LEU A 14 -1.25 22.67 0.65
C LEU A 14 -1.36 23.11 2.11
N ILE A 15 -0.35 23.82 2.61
CA ILE A 15 -0.36 24.39 3.97
C ILE A 15 -1.48 25.43 4.10
N GLU A 16 -1.61 26.33 3.11
CA GLU A 16 -2.64 27.37 3.07
C GLU A 16 -4.06 26.80 2.97
N MET A 17 -4.23 25.68 2.25
CA MET A 17 -5.49 24.93 2.20
C MET A 17 -5.82 24.19 3.50
N GLY A 18 -4.88 24.15 4.46
CA GLY A 18 -5.08 23.49 5.74
C GLY A 18 -4.86 21.97 5.71
N ALA A 19 -4.21 21.42 4.68
CA ALA A 19 -3.89 19.99 4.64
C ALA A 19 -3.03 19.61 5.86
N GLN A 20 -3.40 18.54 6.56
CA GLN A 20 -2.71 18.07 7.76
C GLN A 20 -1.82 16.85 7.52
N ILE A 21 -2.08 16.11 6.44
CA ILE A 21 -1.35 14.92 6.02
C ILE A 21 -1.43 14.81 4.50
N ILE A 22 -0.43 14.19 3.88
CA ILE A 22 -0.45 13.84 2.46
C ILE A 22 -0.16 12.36 2.25
N LEU A 23 -0.57 11.83 1.10
CA LEU A 23 -0.25 10.47 0.68
C LEU A 23 0.93 10.46 -0.30
N GLY A 24 1.94 9.66 0.01
CA GLY A 24 3.07 9.30 -0.86
C GLY A 24 2.83 7.96 -1.54
N ASN A 25 3.11 7.90 -2.85
CA ASN A 25 2.98 6.66 -3.59
C ASN A 25 4.31 5.90 -3.62
N THR A 26 4.38 4.79 -2.89
CA THR A 26 5.61 4.00 -2.71
C THR A 26 6.10 3.42 -4.03
N PHE A 27 5.19 2.91 -4.86
CA PHE A 27 5.52 2.29 -6.14
C PHE A 27 6.23 3.26 -7.09
N HIS A 28 5.70 4.46 -7.25
CA HIS A 28 6.29 5.47 -8.12
C HIS A 28 7.59 6.04 -7.57
N LEU A 29 7.65 6.35 -6.26
CA LEU A 29 8.85 6.87 -5.61
C LEU A 29 10.01 5.88 -5.64
N TRP A 30 9.72 4.57 -5.54
CA TRP A 30 10.71 3.51 -5.67
C TRP A 30 11.35 3.46 -7.06
N MET A 31 10.58 3.70 -8.13
CA MET A 31 11.10 3.70 -9.49
C MET A 31 11.73 5.04 -9.89
N ARG A 32 11.10 6.16 -9.53
CA ARG A 32 11.53 7.52 -9.87
C ARG A 32 11.14 8.49 -8.75
N PRO A 33 12.10 9.18 -8.13
CA PRO A 33 13.52 9.28 -8.49
C PRO A 33 14.36 8.06 -8.09
N GLY A 34 13.79 7.11 -7.35
CA GLY A 34 14.53 5.97 -6.79
C GLY A 34 15.02 6.23 -5.37
N LEU A 35 15.23 5.15 -4.63
CA LEU A 35 15.53 5.22 -3.20
C LEU A 35 16.90 5.82 -2.89
N ASP A 36 17.90 5.66 -3.77
CA ASP A 36 19.22 6.22 -3.52
C ASP A 36 19.19 7.76 -3.52
N VAL A 37 18.35 8.36 -4.36
CA VAL A 37 18.11 9.80 -4.35
C VAL A 37 17.40 10.19 -3.06
N ILE A 38 16.31 9.51 -2.69
CA ILE A 38 15.54 9.85 -1.48
C ILE A 38 16.38 9.72 -0.20
N LYS A 39 17.25 8.70 -0.13
CA LYS A 39 18.21 8.52 0.97
C LYS A 39 19.14 9.72 1.14
N GLN A 40 19.61 10.33 0.05
CA GLN A 40 20.48 11.51 0.12
C GLN A 40 19.80 12.71 0.78
N PHE A 41 18.46 12.81 0.65
CA PHE A 41 17.68 13.83 1.34
C PHE A 41 17.29 13.44 2.77
N GLY A 42 17.54 12.20 3.18
CA GLY A 42 17.14 11.68 4.49
C GLY A 42 15.64 11.44 4.63
N GLY A 43 14.96 11.10 3.53
CA GLY A 43 13.54 10.77 3.49
C GLY A 43 12.68 11.76 2.71
N LEU A 44 11.40 11.42 2.59
CA LEU A 44 10.45 12.06 1.69
C LEU A 44 10.07 13.47 2.15
N HIS A 45 9.99 13.72 3.46
CA HIS A 45 9.72 15.04 4.04
C HIS A 45 10.65 16.14 3.50
N LYS A 46 11.96 15.89 3.53
CA LYS A 46 12.98 16.82 3.03
C LYS A 46 12.98 16.88 1.50
N PHE A 47 12.72 15.76 0.84
CA PHE A 47 12.64 15.70 -0.63
C PHE A 47 11.46 16.52 -1.19
N GLU A 48 10.26 16.39 -0.62
CA GLU A 48 9.06 17.14 -1.05
C GLU A 48 8.96 18.55 -0.42
N SER A 49 9.85 18.91 0.51
CA SER A 49 9.73 20.11 1.36
C SER A 49 8.38 20.18 2.10
N TRP A 50 7.98 19.06 2.68
CA TRP A 50 6.76 18.90 3.48
C TRP A 50 7.13 18.55 4.92
N HIS A 51 6.56 19.28 5.88
CA HIS A 51 6.94 19.22 7.30
C HIS A 51 5.81 18.73 8.23
N LYS A 52 4.74 18.20 7.65
CA LYS A 52 3.62 17.58 8.36
C LYS A 52 3.61 16.08 8.04
N PRO A 53 2.75 15.28 8.68
CA PRO A 53 2.71 13.85 8.43
C PRO A 53 2.57 13.45 6.95
N ILE A 54 3.14 12.30 6.62
CA ILE A 54 3.01 11.59 5.35
C ILE A 54 2.54 10.17 5.65
N LEU A 55 1.51 9.74 4.92
CA LEU A 55 1.15 8.33 4.79
C LEU A 55 1.70 7.78 3.47
N THR A 56 2.33 6.62 3.47
CA THR A 56 2.72 5.94 2.23
C THR A 56 1.83 4.74 1.97
N ASP A 57 1.35 4.58 0.73
CA ASP A 57 0.73 3.30 0.35
C ASP A 57 1.77 2.17 0.31
N SER A 58 1.33 0.92 0.25
CA SER A 58 2.25 -0.23 0.24
C SER A 58 2.85 -0.53 -1.14
N GLY A 59 2.29 0.08 -2.19
CA GLY A 59 2.51 -0.25 -3.60
C GLY A 59 1.67 -1.43 -4.13
N GLY A 60 0.92 -2.14 -3.27
CA GLY A 60 0.11 -3.31 -3.65
C GLY A 60 -0.94 -3.00 -4.71
N PHE A 61 -1.67 -1.90 -4.55
CA PHE A 61 -2.69 -1.46 -5.50
C PHE A 61 -2.12 -1.08 -6.87
N GLN A 62 -0.96 -0.43 -6.94
CA GLN A 62 -0.36 -0.05 -8.22
C GLN A 62 0.15 -1.28 -8.96
N VAL A 63 0.76 -2.22 -8.23
CA VAL A 63 1.09 -3.52 -8.81
C VAL A 63 -0.16 -4.25 -9.30
N TRP A 64 -1.29 -4.13 -8.59
CA TRP A 64 -2.60 -4.62 -9.05
C TRP A 64 -3.07 -3.98 -10.35
N SER A 65 -2.96 -2.66 -10.48
CA SER A 65 -3.38 -1.93 -11.68
C SER A 65 -2.60 -2.30 -12.96
N LEU A 66 -1.48 -3.02 -12.85
CA LEU A 66 -0.69 -3.50 -13.99
C LEU A 66 -1.32 -4.72 -14.70
N GLY A 67 -2.39 -5.31 -14.14
CA GLY A 67 -3.15 -6.39 -14.79
C GLY A 67 -2.29 -7.63 -15.08
N GLU A 68 -2.34 -8.13 -16.32
CA GLU A 68 -1.64 -9.34 -16.77
C GLU A 68 -0.11 -9.29 -16.64
N MET A 69 0.47 -8.10 -16.42
CA MET A 69 1.92 -7.93 -16.27
C MET A 69 2.45 -8.34 -14.89
N ARG A 70 1.58 -8.80 -13.98
CA ARG A 70 1.95 -9.22 -12.62
C ARG A 70 1.74 -10.72 -12.40
N LYS A 71 2.60 -11.32 -11.58
CA LYS A 71 2.46 -12.69 -11.07
C LYS A 71 2.57 -12.69 -9.55
N ILE A 72 1.48 -13.05 -8.90
CA ILE A 72 1.38 -13.15 -7.44
C ILE A 72 1.82 -14.56 -7.01
N SER A 73 2.61 -14.65 -5.94
CA SER A 73 2.94 -15.89 -5.24
C SER A 73 2.91 -15.65 -3.73
N GLU A 74 3.05 -16.71 -2.93
CA GLU A 74 3.19 -16.57 -1.47
C GLU A 74 4.32 -15.62 -1.07
N GLU A 75 5.41 -15.59 -1.85
CA GLU A 75 6.61 -14.80 -1.57
C GLU A 75 6.40 -13.29 -1.79
N GLY A 76 5.58 -12.91 -2.77
CA GLY A 76 5.36 -11.52 -3.19
C GLY A 76 4.82 -11.42 -4.61
N VAL A 77 5.04 -10.28 -5.27
CA VAL A 77 4.56 -10.02 -6.63
C VAL A 77 5.69 -9.67 -7.59
N LYS A 78 5.80 -10.46 -8.66
CA LYS A 78 6.72 -10.20 -9.79
C LYS A 78 5.99 -9.37 -10.84
N PHE A 79 6.61 -8.32 -11.35
CA PHE A 79 6.03 -7.49 -12.41
C PHE A 79 7.11 -6.84 -13.28
N ALA A 80 6.72 -6.36 -14.46
CA ALA A 80 7.60 -5.55 -15.30
C ALA A 80 7.41 -4.07 -14.96
N SER A 81 8.53 -3.37 -14.76
CA SER A 81 8.54 -1.92 -14.57
C SER A 81 7.88 -1.23 -15.78
N PRO A 82 6.83 -0.41 -15.59
CA PRO A 82 6.22 0.35 -16.68
C PRO A 82 7.15 1.45 -17.23
N VAL A 83 8.26 1.72 -16.53
CA VAL A 83 9.21 2.78 -16.86
C VAL A 83 10.25 2.31 -17.88
N ASN A 84 10.75 1.09 -17.74
CA ASN A 84 11.87 0.58 -18.53
C ASN A 84 11.77 -0.92 -18.87
N GLY A 85 10.75 -1.63 -18.39
CA GLY A 85 10.54 -3.05 -18.65
C GLY A 85 11.32 -4.01 -17.75
N ASP A 86 12.10 -3.50 -16.78
CA ASP A 86 12.85 -4.35 -15.85
C ASP A 86 11.93 -5.27 -15.05
N LYS A 87 12.34 -6.51 -14.84
CA LYS A 87 11.60 -7.46 -14.00
C LYS A 87 11.89 -7.13 -12.54
N LEU A 88 10.88 -6.62 -11.86
CA LEU A 88 10.91 -6.28 -10.44
C LEU A 88 10.17 -7.33 -9.62
N PHE A 89 10.55 -7.42 -8.35
CA PHE A 89 9.91 -8.28 -7.38
C PHE A 89 9.68 -7.50 -6.10
N LEU A 90 8.41 -7.37 -5.70
CA LEU A 90 8.00 -6.67 -4.49
C LEU A 90 7.45 -7.69 -3.51
N THR A 91 8.07 -7.79 -2.34
CA THR A 91 7.64 -8.64 -1.23
C THR A 91 7.17 -7.75 -0.06
N PRO A 92 6.46 -8.32 0.94
CA PRO A 92 6.20 -7.65 2.21
C PRO A 92 7.43 -6.96 2.80
N GLU A 93 8.57 -7.63 2.81
CA GLU A 93 9.82 -7.12 3.38
C GLU A 93 10.36 -5.95 2.56
N ILE A 94 10.43 -6.11 1.23
CA ILE A 94 10.90 -5.04 0.34
C ILE A 94 9.99 -3.82 0.47
N SER A 95 8.67 -3.97 0.57
CA SER A 95 7.75 -2.85 0.79
C SER A 95 8.06 -2.09 2.09
N MET A 96 8.31 -2.81 3.19
CA MET A 96 8.69 -2.17 4.47
C MET A 96 10.05 -1.47 4.39
N GLN A 97 11.03 -2.06 3.71
CA GLN A 97 12.34 -1.45 3.48
C GLN A 97 12.23 -0.17 2.64
N ILE A 98 11.41 -0.19 1.59
CA ILE A 98 11.15 0.99 0.75
C ILE A 98 10.52 2.08 1.63
N GLN A 99 9.43 1.79 2.33
CA GLN A 99 8.71 2.79 3.15
C GLN A 99 9.57 3.33 4.31
N THR A 100 10.45 2.51 4.89
CA THR A 100 11.44 2.96 5.90
C THR A 100 12.42 3.97 5.33
N VAL A 101 12.87 3.78 4.08
CA VAL A 101 13.73 4.75 3.40
C VAL A 101 12.97 6.04 3.05
N LEU A 102 11.69 5.91 2.65
CA LEU A 102 10.82 7.06 2.44
C LEU A 102 10.59 7.83 3.75
N ASN A 103 10.64 7.14 4.90
CA ASN A 103 10.47 7.69 6.23
C ASN A 103 9.16 8.50 6.36
N SER A 104 8.05 7.83 6.04
CA SER A 104 6.68 8.30 6.26
C SER A 104 6.22 7.98 7.68
N ASP A 105 5.40 8.86 8.26
CA ASP A 105 4.86 8.73 9.62
C ASP A 105 3.85 7.59 9.73
N ILE A 106 3.14 7.29 8.64
CA ILE A 106 2.23 6.14 8.52
C ILE A 106 2.66 5.27 7.35
N VAL A 107 2.98 4.02 7.66
CA VAL A 107 3.40 2.96 6.75
C VAL A 107 2.23 2.00 6.59
N MET A 108 1.91 1.62 5.36
CA MET A 108 0.83 0.66 5.08
C MET A 108 1.43 -0.72 4.84
N GLN A 109 0.89 -1.77 5.48
CA GLN A 109 1.31 -3.15 5.19
C GLN A 109 1.16 -3.48 3.70
N PHE A 110 2.02 -4.36 3.19
CA PHE A 110 1.84 -4.90 1.85
C PHE A 110 0.71 -5.92 1.82
N ASP A 111 -0.22 -5.73 0.89
CA ASP A 111 -1.45 -6.51 0.79
C ASP A 111 -1.75 -6.92 -0.66
N GLU A 112 -2.64 -7.89 -0.81
CA GLU A 112 -3.18 -8.32 -2.09
C GLU A 112 -4.61 -7.79 -2.22
N CYS A 113 -4.81 -6.87 -3.17
CA CYS A 113 -6.12 -6.29 -3.42
C CYS A 113 -6.97 -7.24 -4.27
N THR A 114 -8.01 -7.81 -3.68
CA THR A 114 -8.99 -8.60 -4.43
C THR A 114 -9.78 -7.68 -5.40
N PRO A 115 -9.82 -7.95 -6.72
CA PRO A 115 -10.71 -7.23 -7.62
C PRO A 115 -12.19 -7.50 -7.26
N TYR A 116 -13.10 -6.60 -7.66
CA TYR A 116 -14.55 -6.90 -7.64
C TYR A 116 -14.97 -7.69 -8.88
N ASP A 117 -14.48 -7.25 -10.04
CA ASP A 117 -14.72 -7.85 -11.34
C ASP A 117 -13.39 -7.87 -12.12
N THR A 118 -13.09 -9.00 -12.75
CA THR A 118 -12.06 -9.10 -13.77
C THR A 118 -12.66 -9.55 -15.10
N GLN A 119 -12.87 -8.60 -16.03
CA GLN A 119 -13.34 -8.87 -17.40
C GLN A 119 -14.70 -9.63 -17.48
N GLY A 120 -15.63 -9.31 -16.59
CA GLY A 120 -16.95 -9.95 -16.49
C GLY A 120 -16.99 -11.14 -15.53
N HIS A 121 -15.87 -11.47 -14.88
CA HIS A 121 -15.81 -12.46 -13.80
C HIS A 121 -15.90 -11.74 -12.45
N ILE A 122 -17.09 -11.81 -11.85
CA ILE A 122 -17.32 -11.32 -10.48
C ILE A 122 -16.60 -12.24 -9.52
N THR A 123 -15.80 -11.66 -8.63
CA THR A 123 -15.04 -12.38 -7.63
C THR A 123 -15.95 -13.19 -6.71
N THR A 124 -15.64 -14.48 -6.61
CA THR A 124 -16.33 -15.42 -5.72
C THR A 124 -15.81 -15.31 -4.29
N GLU A 125 -16.60 -15.78 -3.31
CA GLU A 125 -16.17 -15.80 -1.91
C GLU A 125 -14.88 -16.62 -1.72
N GLY A 126 -14.70 -17.72 -2.46
CA GLY A 126 -13.50 -18.55 -2.38
C GLY A 126 -12.23 -17.84 -2.87
N GLU A 127 -12.35 -17.03 -3.94
CA GLU A 127 -11.25 -16.21 -4.45
C GLU A 127 -10.93 -15.07 -3.47
N ALA A 128 -11.95 -14.39 -2.95
CA ALA A 128 -11.78 -13.34 -1.94
C ALA A 128 -11.15 -13.87 -0.65
N ARG A 129 -11.56 -15.06 -0.20
CA ARG A 129 -10.98 -15.74 0.95
C ARG A 129 -9.50 -16.05 0.74
N SER A 130 -9.15 -16.65 -0.40
CA SER A 130 -7.75 -16.99 -0.71
C SER A 130 -6.85 -15.75 -0.75
N SER A 131 -7.35 -14.66 -1.33
CA SER A 131 -6.70 -13.34 -1.39
C SER A 131 -6.51 -12.71 0.00
N MET A 132 -7.58 -12.72 0.81
CA MET A 132 -7.58 -12.21 2.18
C MET A 132 -6.60 -12.98 3.06
N GLU A 133 -6.59 -14.31 3.00
CA GLU A 133 -5.67 -15.15 3.76
C GLU A 133 -4.20 -14.91 3.37
N LEU A 134 -3.92 -14.70 2.07
CA LEU A 134 -2.59 -14.31 1.60
C LEU A 134 -2.18 -12.95 2.17
N SER A 135 -3.08 -11.96 2.13
CA SER A 135 -2.85 -10.64 2.72
C SER A 135 -2.58 -10.71 4.22
N LEU A 136 -3.26 -11.59 4.97
CA LEU A 136 -2.99 -11.81 6.39
C LEU A 136 -1.62 -12.45 6.66
N ARG A 137 -1.15 -13.34 5.78
CA ARG A 137 0.22 -13.90 5.90
C ARG A 137 1.27 -12.85 5.58
N TRP A 138 1.01 -11.99 4.60
CA TRP A 138 1.86 -10.86 4.28
C TRP A 138 1.87 -9.78 5.37
N ALA A 139 0.73 -9.50 6.01
CA ALA A 139 0.63 -8.62 7.17
C ALA A 139 1.62 -9.01 8.26
N ARG A 140 1.63 -10.29 8.66
CA ARG A 140 2.56 -10.82 9.66
C ARG A 140 4.02 -10.64 9.26
N ARG A 141 4.35 -10.84 7.98
CA ARG A 141 5.70 -10.62 7.45
C ARG A 141 6.08 -9.13 7.47
N CYS A 142 5.14 -8.23 7.15
CA CYS A 142 5.36 -6.79 7.27
C CYS A 142 5.66 -6.38 8.72
N VAL A 143 4.90 -6.89 9.70
CA VAL A 143 5.17 -6.62 11.12
C VAL A 143 6.58 -7.05 11.51
N VAL A 144 6.97 -8.28 11.17
CA VAL A 144 8.30 -8.81 11.49
C VAL A 144 9.41 -7.96 10.87
N GLU A 145 9.30 -7.59 9.58
CA GLU A 145 10.31 -6.75 8.93
C GLU A 145 10.32 -5.33 9.52
N PHE A 146 9.14 -4.76 9.80
CA PHE A 146 9.00 -3.42 10.37
C PHE A 146 9.70 -3.31 11.72
N GLU A 147 9.54 -4.31 12.58
CA GLU A 147 10.23 -4.43 13.86
C GLU A 147 11.75 -4.60 13.68
N GLN A 148 12.19 -5.46 12.75
CA GLN A 148 13.61 -5.67 12.47
C GLN A 148 14.32 -4.43 11.94
N LEU A 149 13.62 -3.58 11.20
CA LEU A 149 14.13 -2.30 10.71
C LEU A 149 14.17 -1.22 11.79
N GLU A 150 13.69 -1.51 13.00
CA GLU A 150 13.56 -0.56 14.12
C GLU A 150 12.83 0.73 13.70
N ASN A 151 11.83 0.58 12.82
CA ASN A 151 11.09 1.72 12.30
C ASN A 151 10.17 2.26 13.41
N SER A 152 10.33 3.54 13.75
CA SER A 152 9.60 4.19 14.84
C SER A 152 8.27 4.83 14.42
N ASN A 153 7.92 4.74 13.14
CA ASN A 153 6.67 5.26 12.60
C ASN A 153 5.48 4.33 12.92
N ALA A 154 4.29 4.66 12.43
CA ALA A 154 3.09 3.82 12.64
C ALA A 154 2.88 2.86 11.47
N LEU A 155 2.76 1.55 11.74
CA LEU A 155 2.37 0.55 10.75
C LEU A 155 0.86 0.31 10.81
N PHE A 156 0.15 0.47 9.69
CA PHE A 156 -1.29 0.23 9.60
C PHE A 156 -1.58 -1.08 8.87
N GLY A 157 -2.52 -1.85 9.42
CA GLY A 157 -3.07 -3.04 8.78
C GLY A 157 -4.09 -2.69 7.69
N ILE A 158 -4.30 -3.57 6.72
CA ILE A 158 -5.32 -3.39 5.68
C ILE A 158 -6.28 -4.58 5.74
N VAL A 159 -7.51 -4.30 6.15
CA VAL A 159 -8.61 -5.27 6.15
C VAL A 159 -9.00 -5.58 4.72
N GLN A 160 -8.97 -6.86 4.35
CA GLN A 160 -9.41 -7.38 3.05
C GLN A 160 -10.65 -8.27 3.22
N GLY A 161 -11.16 -8.83 2.13
CA GLY A 161 -12.37 -9.68 2.15
C GLY A 161 -13.41 -9.33 1.09
N GLY A 162 -13.13 -8.38 0.20
CA GLY A 162 -14.03 -7.99 -0.89
C GLY A 162 -15.38 -7.49 -0.37
N MET A 163 -16.47 -7.93 -1.01
CA MET A 163 -17.86 -7.57 -0.63
C MET A 163 -18.47 -8.55 0.38
N PHE A 164 -17.65 -9.40 1.02
CA PHE A 164 -18.11 -10.45 1.93
C PHE A 164 -17.85 -10.03 3.39
N GLU A 165 -18.92 -9.67 4.10
CA GLU A 165 -18.87 -9.17 5.48
C GLU A 165 -18.20 -10.15 6.45
N ASN A 166 -18.47 -11.46 6.30
CA ASN A 166 -17.83 -12.50 7.09
C ASN A 166 -16.31 -12.55 6.88
N LEU A 167 -15.82 -12.35 5.66
CA LEU A 167 -14.38 -12.32 5.36
C LEU A 167 -13.72 -11.05 5.91
N ARG A 168 -14.42 -9.91 5.86
CA ARG A 168 -13.93 -8.66 6.46
C ARG A 168 -13.79 -8.78 7.97
N GLN A 169 -14.76 -9.42 8.63
CA GLN A 169 -14.68 -9.69 10.06
C GLN A 169 -13.50 -10.61 10.39
N GLU A 170 -13.34 -11.71 9.65
CA GLU A 170 -12.19 -12.63 9.82
C GLU A 170 -10.84 -11.91 9.62
N SER A 171 -10.75 -11.05 8.60
CA SER A 171 -9.56 -10.26 8.32
C SER A 171 -9.27 -9.25 9.44
N LEU A 172 -10.29 -8.57 9.96
CA LEU A 172 -10.15 -7.62 11.04
C LEU A 172 -9.72 -8.30 12.35
N ASP A 173 -10.38 -9.40 12.72
CA ASP A 173 -10.07 -10.15 13.94
C ASP A 173 -8.60 -10.60 13.94
N ALA A 174 -8.13 -11.13 12.82
CA ALA A 174 -6.73 -11.56 12.67
C ALA A 174 -5.72 -10.41 12.64
N LEU A 175 -6.10 -9.21 12.16
CA LEU A 175 -5.23 -8.03 12.16
C LEU A 175 -5.14 -7.38 13.55
N VAL A 176 -6.24 -7.39 14.32
CA VAL A 176 -6.26 -6.85 15.69
C VAL A 176 -5.33 -7.65 16.61
N GLU A 177 -5.16 -8.95 16.38
CA GLU A 177 -4.16 -9.77 17.09
C GLU A 177 -2.71 -9.30 16.88
N LEU A 178 -2.44 -8.50 15.84
CA LEU A 178 -1.11 -7.93 15.57
C LEU A 178 -0.85 -6.61 16.32
N ASP A 179 -1.83 -6.10 17.09
CA ASP A 179 -1.73 -4.89 17.92
C ASP A 179 -1.21 -3.64 17.15
N LEU A 180 -1.76 -3.42 15.96
CA LEU A 180 -1.37 -2.29 15.11
C LEU A 180 -2.05 -0.98 15.55
N PRO A 181 -1.39 0.18 15.44
CA PRO A 181 -1.93 1.49 15.81
C PRO A 181 -3.08 1.98 14.91
N GLY A 182 -3.35 1.31 13.79
CA GLY A 182 -4.42 1.68 12.89
C GLY A 182 -4.74 0.60 11.85
N TYR A 183 -5.96 0.69 11.31
CA TYR A 183 -6.51 -0.27 10.35
C TYR A 183 -7.22 0.48 9.22
N ALA A 184 -6.86 0.15 7.98
CA ALA A 184 -7.51 0.64 6.79
C ALA A 184 -8.47 -0.41 6.23
N VAL A 185 -9.45 0.04 5.46
CA VAL A 185 -10.37 -0.81 4.71
C VAL A 185 -9.90 -0.88 3.26
N GLY A 186 -9.39 -2.04 2.85
CA GLY A 186 -8.93 -2.33 1.50
C GLY A 186 -10.03 -2.92 0.61
N GLY A 187 -9.74 -3.08 -0.68
CA GLY A 187 -10.63 -3.77 -1.63
C GLY A 187 -11.96 -3.05 -1.88
N VAL A 188 -12.02 -1.74 -1.64
CA VAL A 188 -13.15 -0.85 -1.96
C VAL A 188 -12.72 0.18 -3.02
N SER A 189 -13.69 0.71 -3.76
CA SER A 189 -13.52 1.57 -4.94
C SER A 189 -12.71 0.90 -6.07
N VAL A 190 -12.91 -0.41 -6.26
CA VAL A 190 -12.22 -1.25 -7.26
C VAL A 190 -13.09 -1.62 -8.46
N GLY A 191 -14.31 -1.07 -8.55
CA GLY A 191 -15.24 -1.25 -9.68
C GLY A 191 -16.65 -1.67 -9.27
N GLU A 192 -16.89 -1.84 -7.97
CA GLU A 192 -18.19 -2.20 -7.42
C GLU A 192 -19.23 -1.06 -7.53
N PRO A 193 -20.54 -1.38 -7.53
CA PRO A 193 -21.59 -0.39 -7.41
C PRO A 193 -21.45 0.43 -6.11
N LYS A 194 -21.83 1.71 -6.12
CA LYS A 194 -21.76 2.58 -4.94
C LYS A 194 -22.50 2.05 -3.72
N GLU A 195 -23.60 1.33 -3.94
CA GLU A 195 -24.39 0.73 -2.86
C GLU A 195 -23.63 -0.40 -2.16
N GLU A 196 -22.87 -1.20 -2.91
CA GLU A 196 -22.00 -2.25 -2.36
C GLU A 196 -20.78 -1.65 -1.64
N MET A 197 -20.22 -0.55 -2.15
CA MET A 197 -19.10 0.16 -1.50
C MET A 197 -19.47 0.75 -0.13
N GLN A 198 -20.72 1.17 0.07
CA GLN A 198 -21.20 1.85 1.28
C GLN A 198 -21.69 0.92 2.39
N ARG A 199 -21.69 -0.39 2.11
CA ARG A 199 -22.15 -1.43 3.03
C ARG A 199 -21.05 -1.84 4.01
#